data_AF-Q5EZC4-F1
#
_entry.id   AF-Q5EZC4-F1
#
_cell.length_a   1.000
_cell.length_b   1.000
_cell.length_c   1.000
_cell.angle_alpha   90.00
_cell.angle_beta   90.00
_cell.angle_gamma   90.00
#
_symmetry.space_group_name_H-M   'P 1'
#
loop_
_entity.id
_entity.type
_entity.pdbx_description
1 polymer ?
#
loop_
_entity_poly.entity_id
_entity_poly.type
_entity_poly.pdbx_seq_one_letter_code
_entity_poly.pdbx_strand_id
1 'polypeptide(L)'
;ALFAAAGLAAAAPFEARQADASCPVSTQGDYVWKISEFSGRKPEGTYYNSLSFNIKATNKGTLDFTCSAQADKLEDDKFYSCGENSFMSFAFQSDRNGLLFRQDVSDEITYVATATLPNYCHAGGNGPKDFVCQGVS
;
A
#
# COMPACT_ATOMS: atom_id res chain seq x y z
N ALA A 1 -4.29 -70.02 14.38
CA ALA A 1 -4.68 -68.72 14.92
C ALA A 1 -3.64 -67.69 14.49
N LEU A 2 -4.03 -66.64 13.77
CA LEU A 2 -3.14 -65.51 13.47
C LEU A 2 -4.01 -64.24 13.43
N PHE A 3 -3.86 -63.38 14.44
CA PHE A 3 -4.52 -62.07 14.48
C PHE A 3 -3.52 -61.02 13.98
N ALA A 4 -3.82 -60.36 12.87
CA ALA A 4 -3.08 -59.19 12.40
C ALA A 4 -3.77 -57.94 12.96
N ALA A 5 -3.11 -57.26 13.91
CA ALA A 5 -3.56 -55.95 14.40
C ALA A 5 -3.06 -54.86 13.45
N ALA A 6 -3.96 -54.30 12.65
CA ALA A 6 -3.69 -53.11 11.87
C ALA A 6 -3.81 -51.87 12.78
N GLY A 7 -2.69 -51.25 13.10
CA GLY A 7 -2.66 -49.96 13.79
C GLY A 7 -3.12 -48.85 12.86
N LEU A 8 -4.27 -48.25 13.14
CA LEU A 8 -4.73 -47.02 12.48
C LEU A 8 -3.89 -45.86 13.02
N ALA A 9 -2.98 -45.33 12.19
CA ALA A 9 -2.32 -44.07 12.47
C ALA A 9 -3.38 -42.95 12.49
N ALA A 10 -3.67 -42.40 13.66
CA ALA A 10 -4.48 -41.20 13.76
C ALA A 10 -3.70 -40.03 13.15
N ALA A 11 -4.20 -39.45 12.06
CA ALA A 11 -3.71 -38.17 11.58
C ALA A 11 -3.95 -37.15 12.69
N ALA A 12 -2.90 -36.48 13.17
CA ALA A 12 -3.05 -35.36 14.08
C ALA A 12 -4.01 -34.34 13.43
N PRO A 13 -4.98 -33.80 14.20
CA PRO A 13 -5.87 -32.79 13.66
C PRO A 13 -5.00 -31.63 13.16
N PHE A 14 -5.28 -31.19 11.93
CA PHE A 14 -4.69 -29.99 11.37
C PHE A 14 -5.18 -28.83 12.25
N GLU A 15 -4.41 -28.46 13.27
CA GLU A 15 -4.70 -27.28 14.07
C GLU A 15 -4.74 -26.10 13.10
N ALA A 16 -5.94 -25.52 12.94
CA ALA A 16 -6.10 -24.28 12.20
C ALA A 16 -5.12 -23.29 12.83
N ARG A 17 -4.18 -22.79 12.01
CA ARG A 17 -3.26 -21.74 12.43
C ARG A 17 -4.09 -20.65 13.12
N GLN A 18 -3.70 -20.33 14.35
CA GLN A 18 -4.39 -19.41 15.27
C GLN A 18 -5.20 -18.33 14.54
N ALA A 19 -6.52 -18.36 14.69
CA ALA A 19 -7.43 -17.34 14.19
C ALA A 19 -7.25 -15.97 14.88
N ASP A 20 -6.44 -15.92 15.94
CA ASP A 20 -6.18 -14.74 16.79
C ASP A 20 -4.74 -14.20 16.66
N ALA A 21 -4.12 -14.30 15.47
CA ALA A 21 -2.92 -13.52 15.21
C ALA A 21 -3.33 -12.04 15.04
N SER A 22 -3.24 -11.24 16.11
CA SER A 22 -3.32 -9.78 15.99
C SER A 22 -2.28 -9.33 14.96
N CYS A 23 -2.73 -8.77 13.84
CA CYS A 23 -1.81 -8.31 12.79
C CYS A 23 -0.76 -7.37 13.41
N PRO A 24 0.55 -7.54 13.11
CA PRO A 24 1.61 -6.72 13.69
C PRO A 24 1.66 -5.33 13.02
N VAL A 25 0.56 -4.58 13.11
CA VAL A 25 0.38 -3.26 12.51
C VAL A 25 -0.48 -2.39 13.42
N SER A 26 -0.01 -1.18 13.71
CA SER A 26 -0.79 -0.19 14.43
C SER A 26 -1.79 0.46 13.48
N THR A 27 -3.09 0.36 13.79
CA THR A 27 -4.17 0.87 12.93
C THR A 27 -4.85 2.13 13.48
N GLN A 28 -4.45 2.60 14.66
CA GLN A 28 -5.04 3.75 15.36
C GLN A 28 -3.94 4.57 16.06
N GLY A 29 -4.05 5.89 16.01
CA GLY A 29 -3.17 6.81 16.73
C GLY A 29 -3.14 8.22 16.13
N ASP A 30 -2.68 9.21 16.91
CA ASP A 30 -2.62 10.61 16.47
C ASP A 30 -1.69 10.83 15.26
N TYR A 31 -0.64 10.01 15.16
CA TYR A 31 0.34 10.03 14.07
C TYR A 31 0.26 8.77 13.21
N VAL A 32 -0.90 8.11 13.19
CA VAL A 32 -1.18 6.95 12.33
C VAL A 32 -2.26 7.35 11.33
N TRP A 33 -1.95 7.23 10.04
CA TRP A 33 -2.91 7.46 8.95
C TRP A 33 -3.16 6.16 8.19
N LYS A 34 -4.41 5.98 7.73
CA LYS A 34 -4.77 4.91 6.82
C LYS A 34 -4.53 5.36 5.39
N ILE A 35 -3.75 4.57 4.65
CA ILE A 35 -3.63 4.67 3.19
C ILE A 35 -4.59 3.65 2.55
N SER A 36 -5.28 4.04 1.49
CA SER A 36 -6.21 3.15 0.77
C SER A 36 -6.41 3.60 -0.67
N GLU A 37 -7.10 2.78 -1.47
CA GLU A 37 -7.48 3.11 -2.85
C GLU A 37 -6.29 3.52 -3.73
N PHE A 38 -5.15 2.83 -3.57
CA PHE A 38 -4.00 3.06 -4.43
C PHE A 38 -4.38 2.80 -5.89
N SER A 39 -4.02 3.73 -6.77
CA SER A 39 -4.22 3.65 -8.21
C SER A 39 -3.01 4.23 -8.91
N GLY A 40 -2.52 3.54 -9.93
CA GLY A 40 -1.43 4.01 -10.76
C GLY A 40 -1.55 3.53 -12.19
N ARG A 41 -1.03 4.30 -13.15
CA ARG A 41 -1.00 3.91 -14.56
C ARG A 41 0.42 3.91 -15.12
N LYS A 42 0.79 2.81 -15.75
CA LYS A 42 2.04 2.64 -16.50
C LYS A 42 1.72 2.58 -18.01
N PRO A 43 1.76 3.70 -18.74
CA PRO A 43 1.33 3.72 -20.15
C PRO A 43 2.21 2.84 -21.04
N GLU A 44 3.50 2.68 -20.67
CA GLU A 44 4.49 1.87 -21.39
C GLU A 44 4.97 0.66 -20.56
N GLY A 45 4.21 0.28 -19.53
CA GLY A 45 4.48 -0.88 -18.68
C GLY A 45 5.69 -0.77 -17.75
N THR A 46 6.39 0.38 -17.77
CA THR A 46 7.65 0.58 -17.03
C THR A 46 7.50 1.64 -15.95
N TYR A 47 7.32 2.90 -16.35
CA TYR A 47 7.17 4.05 -15.45
C TYR A 47 5.70 4.39 -15.22
N TYR A 48 5.41 5.06 -14.09
CA TYR A 48 4.09 5.64 -13.84
C TYR A 48 3.96 7.01 -14.53
N ASN A 49 2.80 7.31 -15.12
CA ASN A 49 2.44 8.67 -15.52
C ASN A 49 1.35 9.28 -14.61
N SER A 50 0.69 8.44 -13.81
CA SER A 50 -0.21 8.85 -12.75
C SER A 50 -0.08 7.93 -11.53
N LEU A 51 -0.19 8.53 -10.35
CA LEU A 51 -0.31 7.85 -9.05
C LEU A 51 -1.34 8.59 -8.20
N SER A 52 -2.12 7.84 -7.42
CA SER A 52 -3.15 8.35 -6.52
C SER A 52 -3.40 7.38 -5.37
N PHE A 53 -3.70 7.89 -4.19
CA PHE A 53 -4.17 7.12 -3.03
C PHE A 53 -4.88 8.04 -2.04
N ASN A 54 -5.74 7.47 -1.20
CA ASN A 54 -6.45 8.18 -0.15
C ASN A 54 -5.69 8.13 1.17
N ILE A 55 -5.72 9.23 1.91
CA ILE A 55 -5.14 9.38 3.25
C ILE A 55 -6.24 9.75 4.22
N LYS A 56 -6.39 8.97 5.30
CA LYS A 56 -7.42 9.17 6.31
C LYS A 56 -6.86 9.12 7.73
N ALA A 57 -7.28 10.07 8.57
CA ALA A 57 -6.98 10.06 10.00
C ALA A 57 -7.55 8.82 10.70
N THR A 58 -6.79 8.27 11.66
CA THR A 58 -7.23 7.14 12.48
C THR A 58 -7.58 7.54 13.92
N ASN A 59 -7.45 8.81 14.28
CA ASN A 59 -7.69 9.32 15.63
C ASN A 59 -9.05 10.02 15.80
N LYS A 60 -10.04 9.70 14.95
CA LYS A 60 -11.35 10.38 14.86
C LYS A 60 -11.29 11.86 14.39
N GLY A 61 -10.14 12.31 13.91
CA GLY A 61 -10.01 13.57 13.20
C GLY A 61 -10.74 13.57 11.85
N THR A 62 -10.81 14.73 11.20
CA THR A 62 -11.54 14.94 9.94
C THR A 62 -10.69 14.83 8.68
N LEU A 63 -9.37 14.60 8.80
CA LEU A 63 -8.49 14.44 7.65
C LEU A 63 -8.91 13.22 6.82
N ASP A 64 -9.38 13.46 5.60
CA ASP A 64 -9.78 12.45 4.63
C ASP A 64 -9.66 13.07 3.23
N PHE A 65 -8.60 12.75 2.49
CA PHE A 65 -8.33 13.36 1.19
C PHE A 65 -7.53 12.45 0.26
N THR A 66 -7.55 12.75 -1.04
CA THR A 66 -6.75 12.06 -2.06
C THR A 66 -5.42 12.77 -2.28
N CYS A 67 -4.32 12.04 -2.17
CA CYS A 67 -2.99 12.47 -2.56
C CYS A 67 -2.67 11.90 -3.95
N SER A 68 -2.30 12.74 -4.91
CA SER A 68 -2.03 12.27 -6.27
C SER A 68 -0.99 13.11 -7.01
N ALA A 69 -0.38 12.53 -8.04
CA ALA A 69 0.50 13.23 -8.97
C ALA A 69 0.31 12.70 -10.39
N GLN A 70 0.47 13.58 -11.38
CA GLN A 70 0.45 13.26 -12.80
C GLN A 70 1.55 14.03 -13.55
N ALA A 71 2.19 13.36 -14.50
CA ALA A 71 3.19 13.91 -15.40
C ALA A 71 3.36 12.98 -16.62
N ASP A 72 4.05 13.41 -17.67
CA ASP A 72 4.40 12.50 -18.79
C ASP A 72 5.16 11.25 -18.30
N LYS A 73 6.03 11.46 -17.31
CA LYS A 73 6.73 10.42 -16.55
C LYS A 73 6.95 10.88 -15.12
N LEU A 74 6.48 10.09 -14.16
CA LEU A 74 6.83 10.24 -12.76
C LEU A 74 8.18 9.55 -12.52
N GLU A 75 9.04 10.19 -11.73
CA GLU A 75 10.35 9.69 -11.36
C GLU A 75 10.29 9.12 -9.94
N ASP A 76 10.93 7.98 -9.75
CA ASP A 76 11.08 7.39 -8.42
C ASP A 76 11.93 8.32 -7.52
N ASP A 77 11.72 8.22 -6.20
CA ASP A 77 12.42 9.00 -5.17
C ASP A 77 12.26 10.53 -5.25
N LYS A 78 11.44 11.03 -6.18
CA LYS A 78 11.10 12.45 -6.30
C LYS A 78 9.86 12.77 -5.47
N PHE A 79 9.93 13.84 -4.67
CA PHE A 79 8.76 14.36 -3.96
C PHE A 79 7.81 15.10 -4.90
N TYR A 80 6.55 14.69 -4.85
CA TYR A 80 5.41 15.34 -5.49
C TYR A 80 4.47 15.86 -4.40
N SER A 81 3.94 17.08 -4.59
CA SER A 81 2.90 17.60 -3.70
C SER A 81 1.64 16.76 -3.82
N CYS A 82 0.98 16.45 -2.69
CA CYS A 82 -0.28 15.70 -2.71
C CYS A 82 -1.45 16.47 -3.34
N GLY A 83 -1.31 17.79 -3.51
CA GLY A 83 -2.30 18.69 -4.10
C GLY A 83 -1.83 20.14 -4.09
N GLU A 84 -2.63 21.05 -4.63
CA GLU A 84 -2.34 22.48 -4.55
C GLU A 84 -2.36 22.94 -3.08
N ASN A 85 -1.32 23.65 -2.65
CA ASN A 85 -1.16 24.13 -1.27
C ASN A 85 -1.17 23.03 -0.18
N SER A 86 -0.81 21.79 -0.55
CA SER A 86 -0.67 20.71 0.43
C SER A 86 0.61 20.90 1.25
N PHE A 87 0.49 20.79 2.56
CA PHE A 87 1.63 20.64 3.49
C PHE A 87 2.20 19.21 3.49
N MET A 88 1.69 18.35 2.60
CA MET A 88 2.01 16.95 2.46
C MET A 88 2.55 16.67 1.06
N SER A 89 3.66 15.95 1.01
CA SER A 89 4.27 15.47 -0.23
C SER A 89 4.60 13.99 -0.13
N PHE A 90 4.72 13.33 -1.27
CA PHE A 90 5.08 11.93 -1.34
C PHE A 90 6.13 11.67 -2.41
N ALA A 91 6.96 10.68 -2.17
CA ALA A 91 7.79 10.03 -3.17
C ALA A 91 7.40 8.56 -3.25
N PHE A 92 7.64 7.94 -4.41
CA PHE A 92 7.32 6.54 -4.63
C PHE A 92 8.54 5.79 -5.18
N GLN A 93 8.66 4.53 -4.79
CA GLN A 93 9.71 3.61 -5.22
C GLN A 93 9.05 2.42 -5.91
N SER A 94 9.06 2.43 -7.24
CA SER A 94 8.29 1.48 -8.04
C SER A 94 8.84 0.05 -7.98
N ASP A 95 10.12 -0.14 -7.63
CA ASP A 95 10.77 -1.44 -7.47
C ASP A 95 10.19 -2.29 -6.33
N ARG A 96 9.71 -1.63 -5.27
CA ARG A 96 9.22 -2.25 -4.03
C ARG A 96 7.82 -1.81 -3.60
N ASN A 97 7.14 -1.04 -4.46
CA ASN A 97 5.88 -0.37 -4.12
C ASN A 97 5.98 0.49 -2.84
N GLY A 98 7.12 1.15 -2.66
CA GLY A 98 7.43 1.92 -1.46
C GLY A 98 6.86 3.33 -1.54
N LEU A 99 6.03 3.70 -0.57
CA LEU A 99 5.61 5.07 -0.33
C LEU A 99 6.57 5.70 0.69
N LEU A 100 7.12 6.85 0.36
CA LEU A 100 7.73 7.78 1.31
C LEU A 100 6.85 9.01 1.41
N PHE A 101 6.44 9.34 2.62
CA PHE A 101 5.58 10.46 2.92
C PHE A 101 6.34 11.51 3.71
N ARG A 102 6.09 12.78 3.42
CA ARG A 102 6.69 13.93 4.11
C ARG A 102 5.60 14.96 4.44
N GLN A 103 5.58 15.39 5.69
CA GLN A 103 4.73 16.47 6.18
C GLN A 103 5.61 17.58 6.75
N ASP A 104 5.53 18.77 6.17
CA ASP A 104 6.22 19.95 6.70
C ASP A 104 5.27 20.67 7.66
N VAL A 105 5.58 20.66 8.95
CA VAL A 105 4.70 21.19 10.02
C VAL A 105 5.11 22.60 10.42
N SER A 106 6.41 22.87 10.43
CA SER A 106 7.01 24.19 10.64
C SER A 106 8.40 24.23 10.02
N ASP A 107 9.07 25.38 10.09
CA ASP A 107 10.44 25.56 9.60
C ASP A 107 11.46 24.60 10.26
N GLU A 108 11.13 24.07 11.44
CA GLU A 108 12.01 23.21 12.24
C GLU A 108 11.53 21.76 12.34
N ILE A 109 10.27 21.48 11.97
CA ILE A 109 9.63 20.18 12.21
C ILE A 109 9.12 19.59 10.89
N THR A 110 9.70 18.45 10.53
CA THR A 110 9.26 17.61 9.41
C THR A 110 8.96 16.21 9.93
N TYR A 111 7.76 15.70 9.63
CA TYR A 111 7.45 14.29 9.84
C TYR A 111 7.63 13.50 8.56
N VAL A 112 8.12 12.28 8.71
CA VAL A 112 8.27 11.33 7.61
C VAL A 112 7.63 9.99 7.99
N ALA A 113 7.02 9.34 7.01
CA ALA A 113 6.46 8.01 7.18
C ALA A 113 6.71 7.17 5.93
N THR A 114 6.76 5.86 6.09
CA THR A 114 6.92 4.92 4.97
C THR A 114 5.90 3.80 5.05
N ALA A 115 5.51 3.30 3.89
CA ALA A 115 4.65 2.12 3.78
C ALA A 115 4.97 1.37 2.49
N THR A 116 4.69 0.08 2.47
CA THR A 116 4.51 -0.63 1.19
C THR A 116 3.04 -0.52 0.81
N LEU A 117 2.75 -0.23 -0.46
CA LEU A 117 1.39 -0.23 -1.01
C LEU A 117 1.20 -1.43 -1.93
N PRO A 118 0.83 -2.63 -1.40
CA PRO A 118 0.55 -3.79 -2.21
C PRO A 118 -0.49 -3.46 -3.28
N ASN A 119 -0.15 -3.79 -4.53
CA ASN A 119 -1.02 -3.54 -5.67
C ASN A 119 -0.88 -4.64 -6.72
N TYR A 120 -1.88 -4.71 -7.58
CA TYR A 120 -1.93 -5.61 -8.72
C TYR A 120 -2.15 -4.82 -10.00
N CYS A 121 -1.34 -5.10 -11.03
CA CYS A 121 -1.43 -4.45 -12.33
C CYS A 121 -2.06 -5.37 -13.37
N HIS A 122 -3.01 -4.84 -14.13
CA HIS A 122 -3.63 -5.51 -15.27
C HIS A 122 -3.58 -4.62 -16.52
N ALA A 123 -3.88 -5.21 -17.69
CA ALA A 123 -3.94 -4.45 -18.95
C ALA A 123 -4.98 -3.32 -18.84
N GLY A 124 -4.57 -2.10 -19.22
CA GLY A 124 -5.41 -0.89 -19.18
C GLY A 124 -6.23 -0.65 -20.45
N GLY A 125 -5.87 -1.31 -21.55
CA GLY A 125 -6.61 -1.27 -22.82
C GLY A 125 -6.27 -0.09 -23.73
N ASN A 126 -5.43 0.86 -23.30
CA ASN A 126 -5.01 2.00 -24.12
C ASN A 126 -3.59 1.81 -24.69
N GLY A 127 -3.35 0.63 -25.28
CA GLY A 127 -2.07 0.24 -25.89
C GLY A 127 -1.62 -1.16 -25.46
N PRO A 128 -0.73 -1.80 -26.22
CA PRO A 128 -0.28 -3.17 -25.95
C PRO A 128 0.58 -3.29 -24.68
N LYS A 129 1.10 -2.17 -24.16
CA LYS A 129 1.94 -2.10 -22.95
C LYS A 129 1.30 -1.27 -21.84
N ASP A 130 0.05 -0.87 -21.99
CA ASP A 130 -0.65 -0.06 -21.01
C ASP A 130 -1.09 -0.93 -19.83
N PHE A 131 -0.65 -0.56 -18.63
CA PHE A 131 -1.04 -1.21 -17.38
C PHE A 131 -1.69 -0.23 -16.42
N VAL A 132 -2.74 -0.68 -15.74
CA VAL A 132 -3.38 0.01 -14.61
C VAL A 132 -3.18 -0.86 -13.38
N CYS A 133 -2.70 -0.25 -12.30
CA CYS A 133 -2.35 -0.88 -11.03
C CYS A 133 -3.31 -0.40 -9.95
N GLN A 134 -3.86 -1.32 -9.16
CA GLN A 134 -4.83 -1.03 -8.10
C GLN A 134 -4.40 -1.67 -6.78
N GLY A 135 -4.58 -0.96 -5.68
CA GLY A 135 -4.27 -1.42 -4.32
C GLY A 135 -5.08 -2.67 -3.94
N VAL A 136 -4.45 -3.58 -3.20
CA VAL A 136 -5.08 -4.85 -2.77
C VAL A 136 -5.15 -5.02 -1.24
N SER A 137 -4.70 -4.02 -0.48
CA SER A 137 -4.72 -4.00 1.00
C SER A 137 -4.79 -2.57 1.53
#